data_AF-A0A7S4T913-F1
#
_entry.id   AF-A0A7S4T913-F1
#
_cell.length_a   1.000
_cell.length_b   1.000
_cell.length_c   1.000
_cell.angle_alpha   90.00
_cell.angle_beta   90.00
_cell.angle_gamma   90.00
#
_symmetry.space_group_name_H-M   'P 1'
#
loop_
_entity.id
_entity.type
_entity.pdbx_description
1 polymer ?
#
loop_
_entity_poly.entity_id
_entity_poly.type
_entity_poly.pdbx_seq_one_letter_code
_entity_poly.pdbx_strand_id
1 'polypeptide(L)'
;MGRPPRRAVSADPLSAMRAVLEGRSDDEKMSLIAAMPFPPGHKIVFGLELLSEEADVFALLKPIARECSRRSWQRSLFSHWAKISDAMVKAEIESAIEEGETQLSGILEMPPAKRRRAFFLALLACGMMHEEDGDEDGQRVVGAGDSASDDEDGEEEEEDSDEDSDVDEADKSEADRAFDAVRLGFEEAGHALLMLEQPYDKETAASAITRDAILAKRHLLLPLLAGQRGMDFFNDCRKLCSNWSGGGTGLGNLLLRDRLYPAAQEAAEDARQGLYKVALGHLLGILLFGRFDDGWLQDNEMYIEYDEFRLFFDNVTSAWSAVLSQTDEVLGLPAAGSGLDARRLGQRDEPHAPGDVRRARGGAQGPAQDRRAGPGRRGLGPGRARGGGEPSEGRPPGRPSE
;
A
#
# COMPACT_ATOMS: atom_id res chain seq x y z
N MET A 1 0.47 -21.45 43.63
CA MET A 1 0.79 -21.20 42.21
C MET A 1 1.43 -19.81 42.12
N GLY A 2 2.70 -19.73 41.72
CA GLY A 2 3.45 -18.46 41.66
C GLY A 2 3.03 -17.64 40.44
N ARG A 3 2.86 -16.32 40.62
CA ARG A 3 2.61 -15.40 39.50
C ARG A 3 3.83 -15.37 38.57
N PRO A 4 3.65 -15.42 37.25
CA PRO A 4 4.76 -15.28 36.31
C PRO A 4 5.37 -13.87 36.45
N PRO A 5 6.71 -13.73 36.28
CA PRO A 5 7.37 -12.43 36.33
C PRO A 5 6.80 -11.52 35.24
N ARG A 6 6.49 -10.27 35.60
CA ARG A 6 6.08 -9.24 34.65
C ARG A 6 7.18 -9.09 33.59
N ARG A 7 6.81 -9.19 32.30
CA ARG A 7 7.70 -8.87 31.18
C ARG A 7 8.30 -7.47 31.43
N ALA A 8 9.62 -7.37 31.34
CA ALA A 8 10.30 -6.08 31.35
C ALA A 8 9.68 -5.20 30.26
N VAL A 9 9.30 -3.98 30.62
CA VAL A 9 8.85 -2.95 29.68
C VAL A 9 9.95 -2.83 28.64
N SER A 10 9.63 -3.06 27.36
CA SER A 10 10.61 -2.91 26.29
C SER A 10 11.13 -1.48 26.34
N ALA A 11 12.45 -1.32 26.53
CA ALA A 11 13.06 -0.01 26.48
C ALA A 11 12.74 0.64 25.13
N ASP A 12 12.32 1.90 25.16
CA ASP A 12 12.11 2.71 23.98
C ASP A 12 13.39 2.68 23.11
N PRO A 13 13.31 2.26 21.83
CA PRO A 13 14.46 2.18 20.93
C PRO A 13 15.26 3.48 20.83
N LEU A 14 14.58 4.64 20.89
CA LEU A 14 15.22 5.95 20.89
C LEU A 14 16.11 6.15 22.11
N SER A 15 15.60 5.82 23.30
CA SER A 15 16.32 5.92 24.56
C SER A 15 17.58 5.04 24.59
N ALA A 16 17.48 3.79 24.10
CA ALA A 16 18.63 2.89 24.00
C ALA A 16 19.69 3.43 23.03
N MET A 17 19.24 4.00 21.91
CA MET A 17 20.13 4.51 20.88
C MET A 17 20.80 5.82 21.30
N ARG A 18 20.07 6.70 22.00
CA ARG A 18 20.63 7.92 22.61
C ARG A 18 21.80 7.58 23.53
N ALA A 19 21.67 6.54 24.36
CA ALA A 19 22.75 6.08 25.24
C ALA A 19 23.98 5.55 24.47
N VAL A 20 23.79 4.95 23.28
CA VAL A 20 24.90 4.47 22.43
C VAL A 20 25.63 5.63 21.73
N LEU A 21 24.89 6.69 21.40
CA LEU A 21 25.37 7.84 20.63
C LEU A 21 25.84 9.01 21.51
N GLU A 22 25.60 8.95 22.82
CA GLU A 22 26.01 9.97 23.76
C GLU A 22 27.53 10.15 23.80
N GLY A 23 27.98 11.41 23.77
CA GLY A 23 29.41 11.77 23.79
C GLY A 23 30.17 11.57 22.47
N ARG A 24 29.52 11.07 21.41
CA ARG A 24 30.14 10.90 20.08
C ARG A 24 30.05 12.17 19.24
N SER A 25 30.97 12.32 18.28
CA SER A 25 30.88 13.41 17.29
C SER A 25 29.73 13.16 16.31
N ASP A 26 29.26 14.21 15.63
CA ASP A 26 28.16 14.03 14.67
C ASP A 26 28.57 13.15 13.48
N ASP A 27 29.82 13.16 13.04
CA ASP A 27 30.33 12.24 12.01
C ASP A 27 30.25 10.76 12.44
N GLU A 28 30.59 10.49 13.70
CA GLU A 28 30.47 9.16 14.29
C GLU A 28 29.01 8.74 14.43
N LYS A 29 28.14 9.65 14.91
CA LYS A 29 26.70 9.40 15.01
C LYS A 29 26.10 9.12 13.64
N MET A 30 26.45 9.89 12.62
CA MET A 30 25.94 9.69 11.26
C MET A 30 26.34 8.31 10.71
N SER A 31 27.61 7.93 10.91
CA SER A 31 28.11 6.61 10.49
C SER A 31 27.39 5.46 11.21
N LEU A 32 27.11 5.63 12.50
CA LEU A 32 26.39 4.63 13.30
C LEU A 32 24.92 4.53 12.92
N ILE A 33 24.21 5.65 12.80
CA ILE A 33 22.81 5.70 12.37
C ILE A 33 22.66 5.05 10.99
N ALA A 34 23.55 5.38 10.06
CA ALA A 34 23.59 4.78 8.74
C ALA A 34 23.76 3.25 8.80
N ALA A 35 24.62 2.71 9.66
CA ALA A 35 24.90 1.27 9.72
C ALA A 35 23.84 0.42 10.46
N MET A 36 22.87 1.05 11.13
CA MET A 36 21.89 0.32 11.95
C MET A 36 20.86 -0.44 11.10
N PRO A 37 20.30 -1.56 11.59
CA PRO A 37 19.29 -2.35 10.86
C PRO A 37 17.88 -1.76 11.02
N PHE A 38 17.74 -0.44 10.88
CA PHE A 38 16.45 0.26 10.96
C PHE A 38 15.93 0.63 9.56
N PRO A 39 14.60 0.74 9.38
CA PRO A 39 14.03 1.28 8.15
C PRO A 39 14.55 2.70 7.85
N PRO A 40 14.63 3.11 6.57
CA PRO A 40 15.10 4.44 6.16
C PRO A 40 14.49 5.60 6.93
N GLY A 41 13.16 5.63 7.08
CA GLY A 41 12.46 6.70 7.81
C GLY A 41 12.91 6.85 9.26
N HIS A 42 13.16 5.73 9.95
CA HIS A 42 13.65 5.75 11.33
C HIS A 42 15.06 6.34 11.41
N LYS A 43 15.95 6.02 10.46
CA LYS A 43 17.31 6.59 10.40
C LYS A 43 17.30 8.10 10.20
N ILE A 44 16.34 8.60 9.43
CA ILE A 44 16.14 10.03 9.20
C ILE A 44 15.70 10.71 10.49
N VAL A 45 14.68 10.19 11.17
CA VAL A 45 14.19 10.70 12.47
C VAL A 45 15.32 10.72 13.50
N PHE A 46 16.11 9.65 13.57
CA PHE A 46 17.29 9.56 14.43
C PHE A 46 18.35 10.61 14.11
N GLY A 47 18.62 10.85 12.84
CA GLY A 47 19.49 11.94 12.40
C GLY A 47 18.99 13.31 12.87
N LEU A 48 17.69 13.55 12.69
CA LEU A 48 17.04 14.79 13.09
C LEU A 48 16.94 14.97 14.61
N GLU A 49 16.95 13.91 15.41
CA GLU A 49 16.87 14.06 16.87
C GLU A 49 18.23 14.10 17.57
N LEU A 50 19.24 13.41 17.01
CA LEU A 50 20.47 13.10 17.76
C LEU A 50 21.72 13.84 17.25
N LEU A 51 21.66 14.39 16.04
CA LEU A 51 22.71 15.26 15.51
C LEU A 51 22.55 16.69 16.04
N SER A 52 23.67 17.39 16.22
CA SER A 52 23.64 18.80 16.60
C SER A 52 22.92 19.65 15.55
N GLU A 53 22.50 20.86 15.93
CA GLU A 53 21.85 21.78 15.00
C GLU A 53 22.75 22.23 13.84
N GLU A 54 24.07 22.07 13.98
CA GLU A 54 25.06 22.45 12.97
C GLU A 54 25.40 21.31 12.02
N ALA A 55 24.99 20.08 12.33
CA ALA A 55 25.24 18.93 11.48
C ALA A 55 24.37 18.97 10.21
N ASP A 56 24.99 18.64 9.07
CA ASP A 56 24.28 18.50 7.80
C ASP A 56 23.55 17.15 7.74
N VAL A 57 22.29 17.15 8.13
CA VAL A 57 21.45 15.93 8.13
C VAL A 57 21.33 15.32 6.72
N PHE A 58 21.56 16.08 5.65
CA PHE A 58 21.50 15.56 4.28
C PHE A 58 22.64 14.59 3.98
N ALA A 59 23.75 14.66 4.72
CA ALA A 59 24.84 13.71 4.61
C ALA A 59 24.40 12.27 4.96
N LEU A 60 23.33 12.10 5.75
CA LEU A 60 22.71 10.80 6.03
C LEU A 60 21.90 10.22 4.86
N LEU A 61 21.37 11.07 3.97
CA LEU A 61 20.50 10.59 2.89
C LEU A 61 21.25 9.71 1.89
N LYS A 62 22.54 10.01 1.64
CA LYS A 62 23.37 9.23 0.71
C LYS A 62 23.60 7.78 1.15
N PRO A 63 24.02 7.46 2.40
CA PRO A 63 24.12 6.08 2.84
C PRO A 63 22.75 5.40 2.93
N ILE A 64 21.70 6.10 3.37
CA ILE A 64 20.33 5.54 3.42
C ILE A 64 19.84 5.14 2.02
N ALA A 65 20.04 5.99 1.00
CA ALA A 65 19.70 5.70 -0.39
C ALA A 65 20.39 4.44 -0.94
N ARG A 66 21.59 4.10 -0.45
CA ARG A 66 22.33 2.92 -0.91
C ARG A 66 21.71 1.61 -0.42
N GLU A 67 21.02 1.66 0.71
CA GLU A 67 20.34 0.50 1.32
C GLU A 67 18.93 0.31 0.78
N CYS A 68 18.29 1.38 0.33
CA CYS A 68 17.03 1.30 -0.39
C CYS A 68 17.19 0.42 -1.65
N SER A 69 16.12 -0.31 -1.98
CA SER A 69 16.11 -1.21 -3.14
C SER A 69 16.47 -0.44 -4.41
N ARG A 70 17.17 -1.09 -5.35
CA ARG A 70 17.67 -0.41 -6.58
C ARG A 70 16.56 0.23 -7.44
N ARG A 71 15.31 -0.21 -7.26
CA ARG A 71 14.14 0.24 -8.01
C ARG A 71 13.12 1.01 -7.15
N SER A 72 13.46 1.35 -5.91
CA SER A 72 12.57 2.17 -5.07
C SER A 72 12.67 3.65 -5.45
N TRP A 73 11.52 4.32 -5.51
CA TRP A 73 11.44 5.79 -5.62
C TRP A 73 12.21 6.46 -4.47
N GLN A 74 12.14 5.90 -3.25
CA GLN A 74 12.91 6.34 -2.06
C GLN A 74 14.41 6.48 -2.34
N ARG A 75 15.02 5.54 -3.08
CA ARG A 75 16.44 5.64 -3.47
C ARG A 75 16.70 6.84 -4.36
N SER A 76 15.84 7.07 -5.35
CA SER A 76 15.95 8.20 -6.28
C SER A 76 15.77 9.52 -5.54
N LEU A 77 14.75 9.60 -4.68
CA LEU A 77 14.47 10.73 -3.81
C LEU A 77 15.67 11.03 -2.92
N PHE A 78 16.05 10.12 -2.01
CA PHE A 78 17.17 10.35 -1.09
C PHE A 78 18.49 10.66 -1.82
N SER A 79 18.72 10.07 -3.00
CA SER A 79 19.90 10.39 -3.82
C SER A 79 19.84 11.78 -4.46
N HIS A 80 18.66 12.25 -4.83
CA HIS A 80 18.43 13.59 -5.34
C HIS A 80 18.63 14.62 -4.21
N TRP A 81 17.93 14.42 -3.09
CA TRP A 81 18.02 15.29 -1.92
C TRP A 81 19.45 15.39 -1.39
N ALA A 82 20.19 14.28 -1.31
CA ALA A 82 21.60 14.29 -0.91
C ALA A 82 22.52 15.16 -1.79
N LYS A 83 22.08 15.60 -2.98
CA LYS A 83 22.84 16.46 -3.89
C LYS A 83 22.40 17.92 -3.85
N ILE A 84 21.26 18.23 -3.25
CA ILE A 84 20.76 19.61 -3.17
C ILE A 84 21.78 20.44 -2.40
N SER A 85 22.25 21.53 -3.00
CA SER A 85 23.20 22.47 -2.39
C SER A 85 22.47 23.48 -1.49
N ASP A 86 23.21 24.18 -0.61
CA ASP A 86 22.60 25.27 0.18
C ASP A 86 21.99 26.36 -0.72
N ALA A 87 22.63 26.67 -1.85
CA ALA A 87 22.13 27.63 -2.82
C ALA A 87 20.80 27.18 -3.44
N MET A 88 20.65 25.87 -3.73
CA MET A 88 19.38 25.33 -4.22
C MET A 88 18.29 25.40 -3.15
N VAL A 89 18.58 25.00 -1.90
CA VAL A 89 17.61 25.15 -0.80
C VAL A 89 17.17 26.60 -0.63
N LYS A 90 18.13 27.54 -0.72
CA LYS A 90 17.85 28.97 -0.66
C LYS A 90 16.90 29.40 -1.79
N ALA A 91 17.16 28.99 -3.02
CA ALA A 91 16.34 29.31 -4.18
C ALA A 91 14.92 28.76 -4.07
N GLU A 92 14.75 27.51 -3.64
CA GLU A 92 13.43 26.89 -3.42
C GLU A 92 12.62 27.65 -2.36
N ILE A 93 13.27 28.04 -1.26
CA ILE A 93 12.61 28.84 -0.21
C ILE A 93 12.24 30.24 -0.74
N GLU A 94 13.11 30.86 -1.54
CA GLU A 94 12.83 32.17 -2.15
C GLU A 94 11.63 32.08 -3.13
N SER A 95 11.57 31.05 -3.97
CA SER A 95 10.43 30.78 -4.87
C SER A 95 9.12 30.62 -4.09
N ALA A 96 9.12 29.79 -3.03
CA ALA A 96 7.92 29.58 -2.21
C ALA A 96 7.43 30.89 -1.53
N ILE A 97 8.36 31.77 -1.13
CA ILE A 97 8.00 33.08 -0.56
C ILE A 97 7.36 33.98 -1.64
N GLU A 98 7.88 33.97 -2.87
CA GLU A 98 7.31 34.71 -4.00
C GLU A 98 5.89 34.22 -4.34
N GLU A 99 5.63 32.93 -4.19
CA GLU A 99 4.31 32.30 -4.33
C GLU A 99 3.35 32.57 -3.15
N GLY A 100 3.79 33.31 -2.11
CA GLY A 100 2.96 33.77 -1.02
C GLY A 100 3.22 33.11 0.33
N GLU A 101 4.16 32.16 0.45
CA GLU A 101 4.49 31.45 1.70
C GLU A 101 5.42 32.27 2.61
N THR A 102 4.97 33.46 2.98
CA THR A 102 5.75 34.46 3.74
C THR A 102 6.30 33.96 5.08
N GLN A 103 5.71 32.91 5.68
CA GLN A 103 6.19 32.26 6.90
C GLN A 103 7.58 31.61 6.74
N LEU A 104 8.05 31.35 5.52
CA LEU A 104 9.36 30.75 5.27
C LEU A 104 10.51 31.77 5.31
N SER A 105 10.21 33.08 5.34
CA SER A 105 11.20 34.16 5.38
C SER A 105 12.22 34.01 6.52
N GLY A 106 11.76 33.58 7.71
CA GLY A 106 12.64 33.35 8.86
C GLY A 106 13.64 32.21 8.66
N ILE A 107 13.40 31.29 7.71
CA ILE A 107 14.31 30.19 7.38
C ILE A 107 15.53 30.70 6.58
N LEU A 108 15.36 31.74 5.75
CA LEU A 108 16.46 32.32 4.98
C LEU A 108 17.53 32.97 5.86
N GLU A 109 17.15 33.50 7.02
CA GLU A 109 18.07 34.10 7.98
C GLU A 109 18.91 33.07 8.75
N MET A 110 18.55 31.79 8.67
CA MET A 110 19.26 30.72 9.37
C MET A 110 20.61 30.41 8.71
N PRO A 111 21.62 29.97 9.50
CA PRO A 111 22.84 29.39 8.96
C PRO A 111 22.54 28.21 8.00
N PRO A 112 23.38 27.97 6.97
CA PRO A 112 23.13 26.96 5.93
C PRO A 112 22.68 25.58 6.43
N ALA A 113 23.36 25.03 7.44
CA ALA A 113 23.02 23.72 8.00
C ALA A 113 21.63 23.70 8.65
N LYS A 114 21.29 24.77 9.41
CA LYS A 114 19.98 24.95 10.04
C LYS A 114 18.89 25.18 9.00
N ARG A 115 19.17 25.96 7.96
CA ARG A 115 18.27 26.21 6.83
C ARG A 115 17.90 24.90 6.12
N ARG A 116 18.90 24.10 5.75
CA ARG A 116 18.70 22.77 5.14
C ARG A 116 17.86 21.87 6.04
N ARG A 117 18.18 21.81 7.34
CA ARG A 117 17.42 21.00 8.31
C ARG A 117 15.97 21.47 8.44
N ALA A 118 15.72 22.78 8.50
CA ALA A 118 14.38 23.35 8.57
C ALA A 118 13.58 23.08 7.28
N PHE A 119 14.21 23.25 6.12
CA PHE A 119 13.61 22.90 4.83
C PHE A 119 13.23 21.42 4.77
N PHE A 120 14.13 20.54 5.18
CA PHE A 120 13.88 19.10 5.23
C PHE A 120 12.75 18.71 6.20
N LEU A 121 12.66 19.36 7.36
CA LEU A 121 11.54 19.19 8.28
C LEU A 121 10.21 19.68 7.69
N ALA A 122 10.23 20.80 6.95
CA ALA A 122 9.05 21.29 6.25
C ALA A 122 8.56 20.29 5.20
N LEU A 123 9.46 19.69 4.42
CA LEU A 123 9.12 18.68 3.42
C LEU A 123 8.58 17.39 4.03
N LEU A 124 9.14 16.97 5.16
CA LEU A 124 8.59 15.86 5.94
C LEU A 124 7.18 16.18 6.45
N ALA A 125 6.94 17.40 6.91
CA ALA A 125 5.64 17.85 7.38
C ALA A 125 4.60 17.99 6.26
N CYS A 126 5.03 18.32 5.04
CA CYS A 126 4.20 18.37 3.83
C CYS A 126 3.89 16.97 3.25
N GLY A 127 4.34 15.90 3.89
CA GLY A 127 4.01 14.53 3.50
C GLY A 127 4.71 14.00 2.24
N MET A 128 5.62 14.77 1.64
CA MET A 128 6.40 14.39 0.43
C MET A 128 7.34 13.17 0.61
N MET A 129 7.35 12.55 1.79
CA MET A 129 8.20 11.43 2.15
C MET A 129 7.41 10.25 2.75
N HIS A 130 6.07 10.33 2.78
CA HIS A 130 5.25 9.18 3.12
C HIS A 130 5.35 8.12 2.02
N GLU A 131 5.29 6.85 2.43
CA GLU A 131 5.44 5.69 1.56
C GLU A 131 4.30 5.62 0.55
N GLU A 132 4.40 6.36 -0.55
CA GLU A 132 3.67 6.04 -1.77
C GLU A 132 4.21 4.68 -2.24
N ASP A 133 3.44 3.63 -2.02
CA ASP A 133 3.67 2.35 -2.66
C ASP A 133 3.60 2.59 -4.17
N GLY A 134 4.78 2.56 -4.77
CA GLY A 134 5.00 3.07 -6.12
C GLY A 134 4.31 2.26 -7.19
N ASP A 135 3.38 2.90 -7.87
CA ASP A 135 3.05 2.65 -9.26
C ASP A 135 3.55 3.85 -10.09
N GLU A 136 4.87 4.02 -10.21
CA GLU A 136 5.45 4.94 -11.19
C GLU A 136 5.57 4.24 -12.55
N ASP A 137 4.60 4.54 -13.43
CA ASP A 137 4.89 4.70 -14.85
C ASP A 137 5.74 5.97 -15.01
N GLY A 138 7.01 5.77 -15.31
CA GLY A 138 7.98 6.85 -15.44
C GLY A 138 7.71 7.73 -16.66
N GLN A 139 7.38 8.99 -16.42
CA GLN A 139 7.64 10.06 -17.36
C GLN A 139 8.40 11.19 -16.66
N ARG A 140 9.70 11.22 -16.94
CA ARG A 140 10.68 12.12 -16.33
C ARG A 140 10.90 13.29 -17.28
N VAL A 141 10.29 14.44 -17.00
CA VAL A 141 10.68 15.70 -17.65
C VAL A 141 11.92 16.23 -16.92
N VAL A 142 13.08 16.18 -17.58
CA VAL A 142 14.27 16.91 -17.16
C VAL A 142 14.49 18.00 -18.20
N GLY A 143 13.90 19.17 -17.98
CA GLY A 143 14.23 20.39 -18.71
C GLY A 143 15.43 21.05 -18.05
N ALA A 144 16.61 20.97 -18.67
CA ALA A 144 17.75 21.80 -18.34
C ALA A 144 17.56 23.16 -19.03
N GLY A 145 17.24 24.18 -18.26
CA GLY A 145 17.19 25.57 -18.74
C GLY A 145 18.60 26.14 -18.85
N ASP A 146 18.92 26.68 -20.03
CA ASP A 146 20.04 27.60 -20.26
C ASP A 146 19.47 28.96 -20.64
N SER A 147 20.07 30.01 -20.11
CA SER A 147 19.58 31.39 -20.03
C SER A 147 19.62 32.15 -21.36
N ALA A 148 18.65 33.05 -21.61
CA ALA A 148 18.90 34.46 -21.97
C ALA A 148 17.63 35.29 -22.30
N SER A 149 17.55 36.44 -21.62
CA SER A 149 17.13 37.80 -22.05
C SER A 149 15.67 38.16 -22.36
N ASP A 150 15.24 39.18 -21.60
CA ASP A 150 14.59 40.44 -21.99
C ASP A 150 13.13 40.47 -22.47
N ASP A 151 12.36 41.17 -21.62
CA ASP A 151 11.51 42.32 -21.92
C ASP A 151 10.06 42.15 -22.43
N GLU A 152 9.23 42.98 -21.78
CA GLU A 152 7.96 43.60 -22.19
C GLU A 152 6.62 43.00 -21.69
N ASP A 153 6.10 43.72 -20.68
CA ASP A 153 4.71 44.04 -20.37
C ASP A 153 3.66 43.63 -21.42
N GLY A 154 2.76 42.73 -21.02
CA GLY A 154 1.52 42.43 -21.71
C GLY A 154 0.44 42.03 -20.70
N GLU A 155 -0.47 42.96 -20.40
CA GLU A 155 -1.75 42.65 -19.76
C GLU A 155 -2.53 41.72 -20.69
N GLU A 156 -2.60 40.43 -20.37
CA GLU A 156 -3.51 39.50 -21.04
C GLU A 156 -4.38 38.79 -20.00
N GLU A 157 -5.68 38.89 -20.25
CA GLU A 157 -6.77 38.35 -19.47
C GLU A 157 -6.63 36.83 -19.38
N GLU A 158 -6.59 36.28 -18.16
CA GLU A 158 -6.63 34.84 -17.93
C GLU A 158 -8.01 34.31 -18.32
N GLU A 159 -8.15 33.94 -19.59
CA GLU A 159 -9.18 33.00 -20.04
C GLU A 159 -8.84 31.63 -19.42
N ASP A 160 -9.77 31.14 -18.59
CA ASP A 160 -9.82 29.77 -18.08
C ASP A 160 -9.73 28.80 -19.27
N SER A 161 -8.50 28.41 -19.61
CA SER A 161 -8.22 27.34 -20.55
C SER A 161 -8.47 26.03 -19.82
N ASP A 162 -9.69 25.52 -19.99
CA ASP A 162 -10.01 24.10 -19.84
C ASP A 162 -9.08 23.31 -20.79
N GLU A 163 -7.83 23.06 -20.37
CA GLU A 163 -6.94 22.07 -20.97
C GLU A 163 -7.52 20.69 -20.64
N ASP A 164 -8.59 20.35 -21.36
CA ASP A 164 -8.84 18.97 -21.75
C ASP A 164 -7.56 18.48 -22.42
N SER A 165 -6.77 17.71 -21.68
CA SER A 165 -5.60 17.04 -22.19
C SER A 165 -6.06 16.06 -23.27
N ASP A 166 -6.15 16.54 -24.50
CA ASP A 166 -6.12 15.77 -25.72
C ASP A 166 -4.74 15.09 -25.78
N VAL A 167 -4.56 14.06 -24.95
CA VAL A 167 -3.43 13.15 -25.04
C VAL A 167 -3.52 12.53 -26.42
N ASP A 168 -2.73 13.06 -27.35
CA ASP A 168 -2.66 12.68 -28.74
C ASP A 168 -2.77 11.15 -28.89
N GLU A 169 -3.93 10.66 -29.38
CA GLU A 169 -4.13 9.23 -29.72
C GLU A 169 -3.08 8.72 -30.73
N ALA A 170 -2.32 9.64 -31.34
CA ALA A 170 -1.25 9.38 -32.26
C ALA A 170 -0.13 8.49 -31.68
N ASP A 171 0.12 8.52 -30.37
CA ASP A 171 1.29 7.83 -29.76
C ASP A 171 0.96 6.49 -29.05
N LYS A 172 -0.29 6.00 -29.16
CA LYS A 172 -0.62 4.64 -28.67
C LYS A 172 0.15 3.59 -29.47
N SER A 173 0.83 2.68 -28.78
CA SER A 173 1.58 1.60 -29.43
C SER A 173 0.64 0.65 -30.19
N GLU A 174 1.16 -0.09 -31.17
CA GLU A 174 0.37 -1.12 -31.86
C GLU A 174 -0.18 -2.17 -30.88
N ALA A 175 0.54 -2.42 -29.78
CA ALA A 175 0.11 -3.32 -28.72
C ALA A 175 -1.11 -2.77 -27.96
N ASP A 176 -1.12 -1.48 -27.62
CA ASP A 176 -2.25 -0.84 -26.94
C ASP A 176 -3.50 -0.85 -27.80
N ARG A 177 -3.36 -0.53 -29.09
CA ARG A 177 -4.47 -0.61 -30.05
C ARG A 177 -5.03 -2.03 -30.19
N ALA A 178 -4.15 -3.04 -30.20
CA ALA A 178 -4.58 -4.44 -30.26
C ALA A 178 -5.32 -4.87 -28.99
N PHE A 179 -4.87 -4.42 -27.81
CA PHE A 179 -5.55 -4.68 -26.55
C PHE A 179 -6.90 -3.96 -26.46
N ASP A 180 -6.97 -2.68 -26.86
CA ASP A 180 -8.20 -1.92 -26.95
C ASP A 180 -9.23 -2.61 -27.86
N ALA A 181 -8.79 -3.16 -29.00
CA ALA A 181 -9.66 -3.94 -29.89
C ALA A 181 -10.20 -5.22 -29.22
N VAL A 182 -9.36 -5.94 -28.45
CA VAL A 182 -9.81 -7.11 -27.68
C VAL A 182 -10.80 -6.70 -26.60
N ARG A 183 -10.52 -5.62 -25.86
CA ARG A 183 -11.40 -5.07 -24.81
C ARG A 183 -12.75 -4.66 -25.39
N LEU A 184 -12.77 -3.92 -26.49
CA LEU A 184 -13.99 -3.52 -27.19
C LEU A 184 -14.82 -4.73 -27.61
N GLY A 185 -14.18 -5.81 -28.07
CA GLY A 185 -14.87 -7.06 -28.39
C GLY A 185 -15.55 -7.75 -27.19
N PHE A 186 -15.08 -7.52 -25.96
CA PHE A 186 -15.79 -7.95 -24.75
C PHE A 186 -16.97 -7.03 -24.43
N GLU A 187 -16.79 -5.73 -24.59
CA GLU A 187 -17.84 -4.73 -24.34
C GLU A 187 -19.02 -4.90 -25.30
N GLU A 188 -18.74 -5.14 -26.58
CA GLU A 188 -19.75 -5.49 -27.60
C GLU A 188 -20.49 -6.79 -27.24
N ALA A 189 -19.85 -7.71 -26.53
CA ALA A 189 -20.45 -8.92 -26.00
C ALA A 189 -21.20 -8.71 -24.67
N GLY A 190 -21.31 -7.47 -24.18
CA GLY A 190 -21.99 -7.12 -22.94
C GLY A 190 -21.17 -7.38 -21.68
N HIS A 191 -19.85 -7.47 -21.81
CA HIS A 191 -18.94 -7.75 -20.69
C HIS A 191 -17.89 -6.65 -20.50
N ALA A 192 -17.61 -6.33 -19.24
CA ALA A 192 -16.45 -5.54 -18.86
C ALA A 192 -15.29 -6.48 -18.52
N LEU A 193 -14.15 -6.26 -19.18
CA LEU A 193 -12.90 -6.95 -18.88
C LEU A 193 -12.07 -6.11 -17.92
N LEU A 194 -11.81 -6.63 -16.72
CA LEU A 194 -10.90 -6.02 -15.75
C LEU A 194 -9.64 -6.87 -15.59
N MET A 195 -8.48 -6.30 -15.89
CA MET A 195 -7.20 -6.99 -15.71
C MET A 195 -6.72 -6.86 -14.27
N LEU A 196 -6.32 -7.97 -13.65
CA LEU A 196 -5.75 -8.01 -12.29
C LEU A 196 -4.21 -8.14 -12.30
N GLU A 197 -3.62 -8.18 -13.49
CA GLU A 197 -2.19 -8.16 -13.75
C GLU A 197 -1.95 -7.49 -15.11
N GLN A 198 -0.68 -7.14 -15.40
CA GLN A 198 -0.32 -6.50 -16.65
C GLN A 198 -0.72 -7.38 -17.86
N PRO A 199 -1.54 -6.86 -18.80
CA PRO A 199 -2.10 -7.67 -19.89
C PRO A 199 -1.05 -8.15 -20.89
N TYR A 200 0.00 -7.35 -21.13
CA TYR A 200 1.11 -7.65 -22.03
C TYR A 200 2.35 -6.82 -21.65
N ASP A 201 3.53 -7.31 -22.03
CA ASP A 201 4.79 -6.58 -21.90
C ASP A 201 4.96 -5.59 -23.07
N LYS A 202 5.75 -4.51 -22.89
CA LYS A 202 6.02 -3.51 -23.95
C LYS A 202 6.63 -4.10 -25.24
N GLU A 203 7.27 -5.26 -25.15
CA GLU A 203 7.87 -5.98 -26.27
C GLU A 203 6.90 -6.98 -26.95
N THR A 204 5.66 -7.09 -26.45
CA THR A 204 4.68 -8.04 -26.99
C THR A 204 4.22 -7.59 -28.36
N ALA A 205 4.40 -8.45 -29.36
CA ALA A 205 3.90 -8.19 -30.70
C ALA A 205 2.35 -8.08 -30.69
N ALA A 206 1.81 -7.07 -31.37
CA ALA A 206 0.37 -6.82 -31.44
C ALA A 206 -0.46 -8.05 -31.87
N SER A 207 0.08 -8.88 -32.77
CA SER A 207 -0.55 -10.12 -33.23
C SER A 207 -0.65 -11.22 -32.16
N ALA A 208 0.13 -11.13 -31.08
CA ALA A 208 0.05 -12.05 -29.94
C ALA A 208 -1.05 -11.64 -28.93
N ILE A 209 -1.54 -10.39 -29.01
CA ILE A 209 -2.59 -9.85 -28.14
C ILE A 209 -3.94 -10.30 -28.69
N THR A 210 -4.32 -11.51 -28.30
CA THR A 210 -5.57 -12.16 -28.71
C THR A 210 -6.50 -12.32 -27.51
N ARG A 211 -7.79 -12.53 -27.78
CA ARG A 211 -8.79 -12.80 -26.73
C ARG A 211 -8.35 -13.95 -25.80
N ASP A 212 -7.89 -15.06 -26.37
CA ASP A 212 -7.45 -16.23 -25.59
C ASP A 212 -6.21 -15.93 -24.76
N ALA A 213 -5.26 -15.15 -25.30
CA ALA A 213 -4.06 -14.75 -24.57
C ALA A 213 -4.39 -13.86 -23.36
N ILE A 214 -5.31 -12.91 -23.53
CA ILE A 214 -5.77 -12.03 -22.46
C ILE A 214 -6.55 -12.82 -21.39
N LEU A 215 -7.44 -13.73 -21.81
CA LEU A 215 -8.17 -14.57 -20.87
C LEU A 215 -7.28 -15.58 -20.14
N ALA A 216 -6.10 -15.91 -20.66
CA ALA A 216 -5.12 -16.75 -19.96
C ALA A 216 -4.42 -16.02 -18.78
N LYS A 217 -4.56 -14.70 -18.68
CA LYS A 217 -4.04 -13.87 -17.59
C LYS A 217 -5.04 -13.76 -16.44
N ARG A 218 -4.62 -13.24 -15.29
CA ARG A 218 -5.51 -12.93 -14.17
C ARG A 218 -6.42 -11.76 -14.53
N HIS A 219 -7.72 -12.05 -14.61
CA HIS A 219 -8.74 -11.07 -14.99
C HIS A 219 -10.06 -11.35 -14.26
N LEU A 220 -10.96 -10.37 -14.29
CA LEU A 220 -12.38 -10.53 -14.02
C LEU A 220 -13.16 -10.23 -15.29
N LEU A 221 -14.13 -11.09 -15.61
CA LEU A 221 -15.08 -10.84 -16.68
C LEU A 221 -16.47 -10.64 -16.05
N LEU A 222 -16.98 -9.42 -16.16
CA LEU A 222 -18.16 -8.97 -15.43
C LEU A 222 -19.25 -8.54 -16.42
N PRO A 223 -20.52 -8.48 -16.02
CA PRO A 223 -21.52 -7.74 -16.78
C PRO A 223 -21.03 -6.31 -17.01
N LEU A 224 -21.19 -5.79 -18.23
CA LEU A 224 -20.70 -4.46 -18.60
C LEU A 224 -21.11 -3.38 -17.59
N LEU A 225 -22.38 -3.37 -17.20
CA LEU A 225 -22.93 -2.42 -16.22
C LEU A 225 -22.21 -2.48 -14.86
N ALA A 226 -21.94 -3.69 -14.36
CA ALA A 226 -21.27 -3.87 -13.06
C ALA A 226 -19.80 -3.43 -13.13
N GLY A 227 -19.10 -3.82 -14.20
CA GLY A 227 -17.69 -3.46 -14.37
C GLY A 227 -17.48 -1.97 -14.62
N GLN A 228 -18.30 -1.33 -15.48
CA GLN A 228 -18.24 0.12 -15.72
C GLN A 228 -18.50 0.88 -14.42
N ARG A 229 -19.59 0.58 -13.71
CA ARG A 229 -19.92 1.27 -12.46
C ARG A 229 -18.84 1.11 -11.39
N GLY A 230 -18.23 -0.07 -11.30
CA GLY A 230 -17.11 -0.30 -10.39
C GLY A 230 -15.86 0.50 -10.76
N MET A 231 -15.52 0.57 -12.05
CA MET A 231 -14.37 1.33 -12.54
C MET A 231 -14.59 2.84 -12.44
N ASP A 232 -15.78 3.35 -12.75
CA ASP A 232 -16.12 4.76 -12.62
C ASP A 232 -15.94 5.21 -11.17
N PHE A 233 -16.50 4.45 -10.21
CA PHE A 233 -16.32 4.75 -8.77
C PHE A 233 -14.86 4.69 -8.33
N PHE A 234 -14.12 3.66 -8.76
CA PHE A 234 -12.70 3.52 -8.47
C PHE A 234 -11.89 4.72 -9.00
N ASN A 235 -12.10 5.09 -10.26
CA ASN A 235 -11.43 6.20 -10.92
C ASN A 235 -11.79 7.55 -10.28
N ASP A 236 -13.05 7.75 -9.90
CA ASP A 236 -13.50 8.95 -9.20
C ASP A 236 -12.79 9.11 -7.85
N CYS A 237 -12.67 8.03 -7.06
CA CYS A 237 -11.95 8.06 -5.80
C CYS A 237 -10.44 8.29 -6.03
N ARG A 238 -9.85 7.65 -7.04
CA ARG A 238 -8.45 7.86 -7.43
C ARG A 238 -8.18 9.32 -7.82
N LYS A 239 -9.05 9.90 -8.65
CA LYS A 239 -8.96 11.30 -9.10
C LYS A 239 -9.06 12.24 -7.90
N LEU A 240 -9.95 11.96 -6.96
CA LEU A 240 -10.05 12.73 -5.73
C LEU A 240 -8.74 12.68 -4.92
N CYS A 241 -8.15 11.49 -4.74
CA CYS A 241 -6.89 11.34 -4.02
C CYS A 241 -5.75 12.09 -4.71
N SER A 242 -5.63 11.93 -6.03
CA SER A 242 -4.57 12.57 -6.82
C SER A 242 -4.68 14.10 -6.88
N ASN A 243 -5.90 14.65 -6.79
CA ASN A 243 -6.13 16.09 -6.82
C ASN A 243 -6.19 16.72 -5.41
N TRP A 244 -6.04 15.92 -4.35
CA TRP A 244 -6.15 16.43 -2.99
C TRP A 244 -4.85 17.07 -2.53
N SER A 245 -4.90 18.37 -2.24
CA SER A 245 -3.78 19.15 -1.71
C SER A 245 -3.80 19.33 -0.19
N GLY A 246 -4.84 18.81 0.49
CA GLY A 246 -4.97 18.91 1.95
C GLY A 246 -4.21 17.80 2.70
N GLY A 247 -4.41 17.74 4.02
CA GLY A 247 -3.84 16.66 4.84
C GLY A 247 -4.53 15.30 4.62
N GLY A 248 -3.81 14.21 4.92
CA GLY A 248 -4.31 12.83 4.78
C GLY A 248 -5.56 12.55 5.61
N THR A 249 -5.63 13.05 6.85
CA THR A 249 -6.83 12.93 7.70
C THR A 249 -8.07 13.56 7.04
N GLY A 250 -7.88 14.73 6.40
CA GLY A 250 -8.94 15.41 5.67
C GLY A 250 -9.40 14.62 4.46
N LEU A 251 -8.47 14.02 3.72
CA LEU A 251 -8.76 13.13 2.59
C LEU A 251 -9.53 11.89 3.04
N GLY A 252 -9.09 11.22 4.11
CA GLY A 252 -9.74 10.02 4.62
C GLY A 252 -11.17 10.28 5.07
N ASN A 253 -11.40 11.39 5.80
CA ASN A 253 -12.75 11.83 6.17
C ASN A 253 -13.62 12.11 4.94
N LEU A 254 -13.09 12.82 3.94
CA LEU A 254 -13.80 13.15 2.70
C LEU A 254 -14.15 11.89 1.89
N LEU A 255 -13.19 10.97 1.73
CA LEU A 255 -13.39 9.70 1.04
C LEU A 255 -14.47 8.87 1.74
N LEU A 256 -14.37 8.71 3.06
CA LEU A 256 -15.33 7.95 3.83
C LEU A 256 -16.74 8.54 3.70
N ARG A 257 -16.90 9.82 4.03
CA ARG A 257 -18.21 10.45 4.17
C ARG A 257 -18.87 10.75 2.82
N ASP A 258 -18.11 11.22 1.85
CA ASP A 258 -18.67 11.78 0.62
C ASP A 258 -18.60 10.79 -0.56
N ARG A 259 -17.81 9.71 -0.45
CA ARG A 259 -17.68 8.69 -1.52
C ARG A 259 -18.06 7.29 -1.06
N LEU A 260 -17.33 6.72 -0.10
CA LEU A 260 -17.43 5.31 0.28
C LEU A 260 -18.73 4.98 1.01
N TYR A 261 -19.12 5.80 1.98
CA TYR A 261 -20.35 5.60 2.74
C TYR A 261 -21.61 5.69 1.87
N PRO A 262 -21.79 6.73 1.02
CA PRO A 262 -22.89 6.78 0.08
C PRO A 262 -22.92 5.57 -0.86
N ALA A 263 -21.78 5.16 -1.42
CA ALA A 263 -21.72 4.00 -2.31
C ALA A 263 -22.08 2.68 -1.60
N ALA A 264 -21.68 2.52 -0.33
CA ALA A 264 -22.07 1.36 0.47
C ALA A 264 -23.58 1.35 0.77
N GLN A 265 -24.16 2.50 1.09
CA GLN A 265 -25.60 2.65 1.30
C GLN A 265 -26.39 2.32 0.02
N GLU A 266 -25.97 2.86 -1.12
CA GLU A 266 -26.56 2.58 -2.43
C GLU A 266 -26.46 1.09 -2.77
N ALA A 267 -25.30 0.47 -2.55
CA ALA A 267 -25.14 -0.96 -2.78
C ALA A 267 -26.10 -1.81 -1.93
N ALA A 268 -26.30 -1.44 -0.65
CA ALA A 268 -27.22 -2.15 0.24
C ALA A 268 -28.69 -1.94 -0.16
N GLU A 269 -29.05 -0.74 -0.64
CA GLU A 269 -30.39 -0.45 -1.16
C GLU A 269 -30.66 -1.22 -2.45
N ASP A 270 -29.75 -1.14 -3.43
CA ASP A 270 -29.84 -1.86 -4.71
C ASP A 270 -29.98 -3.37 -4.48
N ALA A 271 -29.18 -3.93 -3.57
CA ALA A 271 -29.29 -5.34 -3.21
C ALA A 271 -30.66 -5.68 -2.60
N ARG A 272 -31.24 -4.81 -1.77
CA ARG A 272 -32.57 -4.99 -1.17
C ARG A 272 -33.69 -4.93 -2.22
N GLN A 273 -33.50 -4.11 -3.25
CA GLN A 273 -34.42 -4.00 -4.39
C GLN A 273 -34.24 -5.12 -5.43
N GLY A 274 -33.26 -6.01 -5.24
CA GLY A 274 -32.96 -7.10 -6.17
C GLY A 274 -32.15 -6.67 -7.40
N LEU A 275 -31.57 -5.47 -7.38
CA LEU A 275 -30.70 -4.93 -8.42
C LEU A 275 -29.25 -5.40 -8.23
N TYR A 276 -29.06 -6.72 -8.11
CA TYR A 276 -27.79 -7.30 -7.64
C TYR A 276 -26.59 -6.99 -8.53
N LYS A 277 -26.78 -6.84 -9.85
CA LYS A 277 -25.69 -6.45 -10.78
C LYS A 277 -25.19 -5.03 -10.51
N VAL A 278 -26.11 -4.16 -10.12
CA VAL A 278 -25.84 -2.77 -9.81
C VAL A 278 -25.10 -2.67 -8.48
N ALA A 279 -25.62 -3.37 -7.45
CA ALA A 279 -24.96 -3.50 -6.16
C ALA A 279 -23.55 -4.09 -6.29
N LEU A 280 -23.37 -5.13 -7.12
CA LEU A 280 -22.06 -5.72 -7.41
C LEU A 280 -21.08 -4.68 -7.96
N GLY A 281 -21.53 -3.77 -8.84
CA GLY A 281 -20.70 -2.70 -9.37
C GLY A 281 -20.17 -1.76 -8.29
N HIS A 282 -21.05 -1.26 -7.41
CA HIS A 282 -20.64 -0.43 -6.27
C HIS A 282 -19.64 -1.14 -5.35
N LEU A 283 -19.96 -2.39 -4.98
CA LEU A 283 -19.12 -3.17 -4.07
C LEU A 283 -17.76 -3.48 -4.68
N LEU A 284 -17.71 -3.74 -5.98
CA LEU A 284 -16.46 -3.94 -6.69
C LEU A 284 -15.64 -2.65 -6.72
N GLY A 285 -16.25 -1.49 -6.99
CA GLY A 285 -15.54 -0.21 -6.96
C GLY A 285 -14.91 0.07 -5.59
N ILE A 286 -15.68 -0.13 -4.51
CA ILE A 286 -15.19 -0.01 -3.13
C ILE A 286 -14.03 -0.99 -2.88
N LEU A 287 -14.16 -2.25 -3.31
CA LEU A 287 -13.11 -3.26 -3.13
C LEU A 287 -11.84 -2.95 -3.91
N LEU A 288 -11.96 -2.48 -5.16
CA LEU A 288 -10.83 -2.10 -5.99
C LEU A 288 -10.08 -0.91 -5.39
N PHE A 289 -10.83 0.10 -4.95
CA PHE A 289 -10.26 1.27 -4.30
C PHE A 289 -9.55 0.89 -2.99
N GLY A 290 -10.25 0.20 -2.09
CA GLY A 290 -9.69 -0.21 -0.80
C GLY A 290 -8.52 -1.21 -0.88
N ARG A 291 -8.35 -1.90 -2.02
CA ARG A 291 -7.18 -2.74 -2.27
C ARG A 291 -5.94 -1.93 -2.68
N PHE A 292 -6.15 -0.83 -3.39
CA PHE A 292 -5.08 0.03 -3.88
C PHE A 292 -4.62 1.00 -2.80
N ASP A 293 -5.58 1.58 -2.08
CA ASP A 293 -5.34 2.57 -1.05
C ASP A 293 -6.17 2.18 0.19
N ASP A 294 -5.49 1.76 1.25
CA ASP A 294 -6.08 1.56 2.57
C ASP A 294 -5.68 2.67 3.56
N GLY A 295 -4.95 3.68 3.09
CA GLY A 295 -4.51 4.81 3.91
C GLY A 295 -5.70 5.59 4.47
N TRP A 296 -6.78 5.69 3.70
CA TRP A 296 -8.04 6.32 4.16
C TRP A 296 -8.68 5.63 5.37
N LEU A 297 -8.39 4.34 5.63
CA LEU A 297 -8.86 3.62 6.82
C LEU A 297 -8.03 3.96 8.06
N GLN A 298 -6.77 4.32 7.85
CA GLN A 298 -5.81 4.60 8.92
C GLN A 298 -5.82 6.09 9.30
N ASP A 299 -6.08 6.95 8.33
CA ASP A 299 -5.99 8.40 8.43
C ASP A 299 -7.36 9.05 8.27
N ASN A 300 -8.25 8.77 9.23
CA ASN A 300 -9.55 9.39 9.38
C ASN A 300 -9.88 9.54 10.87
N GLU A 301 -10.80 10.44 11.20
CA GLU A 301 -11.20 10.70 12.60
C GLU A 301 -12.21 9.68 13.12
N MET A 302 -11.93 8.37 12.96
CA MET A 302 -12.87 7.30 13.37
C MET A 302 -13.33 7.38 14.82
N TYR A 303 -12.48 7.95 15.69
CA TYR A 303 -12.78 8.09 17.12
C TYR A 303 -13.94 9.06 17.38
N ILE A 304 -14.26 9.94 16.42
CA ILE A 304 -15.40 10.85 16.46
C ILE A 304 -16.59 10.28 15.66
N GLU A 305 -16.31 9.59 14.55
CA GLU A 305 -17.32 9.14 13.56
C GLU A 305 -17.64 7.64 13.62
N TYR A 306 -17.50 7.01 14.81
CA TYR A 306 -17.64 5.56 14.96
C TYR A 306 -18.95 4.99 14.40
N ASP A 307 -20.07 5.69 14.59
CA ASP A 307 -21.37 5.20 14.11
C ASP A 307 -21.48 5.19 12.59
N GLU A 308 -20.98 6.21 11.90
CA GLU A 308 -20.95 6.26 10.43
C GLU A 308 -20.00 5.20 9.87
N PHE A 309 -18.82 5.08 10.48
CA PHE A 309 -17.85 4.06 10.12
C PHE A 309 -18.42 2.64 10.32
N ARG A 310 -19.10 2.38 11.44
CA ARG A 310 -19.78 1.10 11.69
C ARG A 310 -20.87 0.84 10.65
N LEU A 311 -21.70 1.84 10.35
CA LEU A 311 -22.77 1.71 9.37
C LEU A 311 -22.24 1.45 7.95
N PHE A 312 -21.09 2.04 7.58
CA PHE A 312 -20.40 1.70 6.33
C PHE A 312 -20.14 0.19 6.22
N PHE A 313 -19.49 -0.42 7.23
CA PHE A 313 -19.21 -1.87 7.20
C PHE A 313 -20.46 -2.72 7.28
N ASP A 314 -21.48 -2.31 8.05
CA ASP A 314 -22.77 -3.00 8.09
C ASP A 314 -23.42 -3.03 6.70
N ASN A 315 -23.40 -1.90 5.97
CA ASN A 315 -23.94 -1.79 4.62
C ASN A 315 -23.14 -2.64 3.62
N VAL A 316 -21.81 -2.52 3.60
CA VAL A 316 -20.93 -3.33 2.74
C VAL A 316 -21.14 -4.82 2.99
N THR A 317 -21.17 -5.24 4.26
CA THR A 317 -21.35 -6.64 4.66
C THR A 317 -22.71 -7.17 4.23
N SER A 318 -23.78 -6.40 4.47
CA SER A 318 -25.14 -6.76 4.09
C SER A 318 -25.27 -6.88 2.57
N ALA A 319 -24.74 -5.91 1.83
CA ALA A 319 -24.78 -5.89 0.37
C ALA A 319 -24.00 -7.05 -0.24
N TRP A 320 -22.76 -7.31 0.21
CA TRP A 320 -21.99 -8.47 -0.24
C TRP A 320 -22.69 -9.79 0.08
N SER A 321 -23.26 -9.93 1.27
CA SER A 321 -23.99 -11.15 1.64
C SER A 321 -25.19 -11.39 0.72
N ALA A 322 -25.93 -10.34 0.38
CA ALA A 322 -27.05 -10.42 -0.55
C ALA A 322 -26.59 -10.77 -1.97
N VAL A 323 -25.55 -10.11 -2.50
CA VAL A 323 -25.00 -10.35 -3.84
C VAL A 323 -24.41 -11.77 -3.96
N LEU A 324 -23.59 -12.21 -3.01
CA LEU A 324 -22.96 -13.54 -3.02
C LEU A 324 -23.94 -14.70 -2.78
N SER A 325 -25.15 -14.40 -2.30
CA SER A 325 -26.23 -15.39 -2.20
C SER A 325 -26.97 -15.65 -3.52
N GLN A 326 -26.69 -14.86 -4.55
CA GLN A 326 -27.29 -15.01 -5.87
C GLN A 326 -26.51 -16.00 -6.74
N THR A 327 -27.16 -16.50 -7.79
CA THR A 327 -26.50 -17.36 -8.79
C THR A 327 -25.76 -16.51 -9.83
N ASP A 328 -24.80 -17.13 -10.53
CA ASP A 328 -24.07 -16.50 -11.63
C ASP A 328 -25.02 -15.94 -12.69
N GLU A 329 -26.12 -16.63 -13.01
CA GLU A 329 -27.11 -16.17 -13.99
C GLU A 329 -27.80 -14.86 -13.55
N VAL A 330 -28.16 -14.76 -12.27
CA VAL A 330 -28.76 -13.55 -11.69
C VAL A 330 -27.77 -12.39 -11.74
N LEU A 331 -26.50 -12.68 -11.40
CA LEU A 331 -25.42 -11.71 -11.48
C LEU A 331 -24.99 -11.40 -12.92
N GLY A 332 -25.42 -12.19 -13.91
CA GLY A 332 -24.99 -12.06 -15.30
C GLY A 332 -23.52 -12.43 -15.49
N LEU A 333 -22.96 -13.22 -14.58
CA LEU A 333 -21.61 -13.75 -14.68
C LEU A 333 -21.60 -14.87 -15.74
N PRO A 334 -20.58 -14.91 -16.60
CA PRO A 334 -20.44 -16.00 -17.55
C PRO A 334 -20.28 -17.32 -16.80
N ALA A 335 -21.05 -18.34 -17.17
CA ALA A 335 -21.02 -19.64 -16.52
C ALA A 335 -19.57 -20.15 -16.42
N ALA A 336 -19.18 -20.60 -15.22
CA ALA A 336 -17.90 -21.24 -14.93
C ALA A 336 -17.74 -22.53 -15.78
N GLY A 337 -17.44 -22.38 -17.07
CA GLY A 337 -17.51 -23.47 -18.03
C GLY A 337 -17.47 -23.07 -19.51
N SER A 338 -17.66 -21.80 -19.87
CA SER A 338 -17.51 -21.36 -21.27
C SER A 338 -16.05 -21.11 -21.69
N GLY A 339 -15.13 -22.00 -21.29
CA GLY A 339 -13.84 -22.18 -21.97
C GLY A 339 -12.55 -22.01 -21.17
N LEU A 340 -12.57 -21.55 -19.91
CA LEU A 340 -11.33 -21.25 -19.17
C LEU A 340 -11.25 -21.98 -17.84
N ASP A 341 -10.27 -22.89 -17.76
CA ASP A 341 -9.95 -23.78 -16.67
C ASP A 341 -9.92 -23.09 -15.28
N ALA A 342 -11.01 -23.25 -14.53
CA ALA A 342 -11.01 -23.11 -13.06
C ALA A 342 -9.98 -24.03 -12.37
N ARG A 343 -9.35 -24.96 -13.11
CA ARG A 343 -8.30 -25.86 -12.63
C ARG A 343 -6.92 -25.21 -12.44
N ARG A 344 -6.64 -24.01 -12.99
CA ARG A 344 -5.31 -23.38 -12.83
C ARG A 344 -5.17 -22.44 -11.64
N LEU A 345 -6.27 -21.87 -11.13
CA LEU A 345 -6.22 -20.98 -9.95
C LEU A 345 -6.06 -21.73 -8.62
N GLY A 346 -6.33 -23.04 -8.58
CA GLY A 346 -6.14 -23.88 -7.39
C GLY A 346 -4.79 -24.62 -7.30
N GLN A 347 -3.88 -24.45 -8.26
CA GLN A 347 -2.63 -25.25 -8.34
C GLN A 347 -1.32 -24.46 -8.28
N ARG A 348 -1.33 -23.14 -8.05
CA ARG A 348 -0.09 -22.39 -7.86
C ARG A 348 -0.01 -21.77 -6.47
N ASP A 349 0.99 -22.28 -5.75
CA ASP A 349 1.59 -21.78 -4.51
C ASP A 349 0.77 -21.96 -3.23
N GLU A 350 0.65 -23.22 -2.78
CA GLU A 350 0.78 -23.44 -1.33
C GLU A 350 2.20 -23.02 -0.93
N PRO A 351 2.37 -22.11 0.04
CA PRO A 351 3.69 -21.78 0.54
C PRO A 351 4.31 -23.06 1.08
N HIS A 352 5.49 -23.42 0.55
CA HIS A 352 6.29 -24.53 1.06
C HIS A 352 6.37 -24.44 2.58
N ALA A 353 5.69 -25.37 3.25
CA ALA A 353 5.96 -25.68 4.64
C ALA A 353 7.48 -25.89 4.78
N PRO A 354 8.14 -25.35 5.83
CA PRO A 354 9.58 -25.47 5.99
C PRO A 354 9.94 -26.94 6.21
N GLY A 355 10.26 -27.63 5.12
CA GLY A 355 10.72 -29.00 5.11
C GLY A 355 12.15 -29.09 5.64
N ASP A 356 12.30 -29.87 6.70
CA ASP A 356 13.54 -30.33 7.31
C ASP A 356 14.73 -30.45 6.33
N VAL A 357 15.73 -29.59 6.52
CA VAL A 357 17.06 -29.74 5.92
C VAL A 357 17.78 -30.89 6.63
N ARG A 358 17.44 -32.13 6.28
CA ARG A 358 18.30 -33.29 6.56
C ARG A 358 19.40 -33.36 5.52
N ARG A 359 20.61 -32.97 5.94
CA ARG A 359 21.88 -33.23 5.27
C ARG A 359 22.05 -34.72 4.95
N ALA A 360 22.22 -35.01 3.66
CA ALA A 360 22.99 -36.11 3.12
C ALA A 360 23.62 -35.56 1.82
N ARG A 361 24.90 -35.71 1.47
CA ARG A 361 25.83 -36.82 1.64
C ARG A 361 27.28 -36.29 1.59
N GLY A 362 28.19 -37.01 2.21
CA GLY A 362 29.61 -37.01 1.91
C GLY A 362 30.19 -38.35 2.36
N GLY A 363 30.19 -39.34 1.47
CA GLY A 363 30.72 -40.67 1.76
C GLY A 363 32.21 -40.78 1.45
N ALA A 364 32.92 -41.53 2.28
CA ALA A 364 34.19 -42.18 1.97
C ALA A 364 34.34 -43.44 2.83
N GLN A 365 35.03 -44.41 2.24
CA GLN A 365 35.06 -45.84 2.51
C GLN A 365 35.86 -46.25 3.77
N GLY A 366 35.57 -47.44 4.31
CA GLY A 366 36.57 -48.24 5.05
C GLY A 366 35.99 -49.10 6.19
N PRO A 367 36.54 -50.31 6.48
CA PRO A 367 35.70 -51.50 6.67
C PRO A 367 35.73 -52.15 8.07
N ALA A 368 34.77 -53.06 8.24
CA ALA A 368 34.76 -54.28 9.07
C ALA A 368 35.03 -54.16 10.59
N GLN A 369 34.04 -54.56 11.40
CA GLN A 369 34.15 -55.67 12.35
C GLN A 369 32.82 -55.97 13.06
N ASP A 370 32.25 -57.11 12.69
CA ASP A 370 31.84 -58.22 13.55
C ASP A 370 31.72 -57.95 15.07
N ARG A 371 30.50 -58.12 15.64
CA ARG A 371 30.20 -59.00 16.80
C ARG A 371 28.80 -58.80 17.40
N ARG A 372 28.03 -59.90 17.33
CA ARG A 372 27.30 -60.61 18.41
C ARG A 372 26.30 -59.89 19.33
N ALA A 373 25.14 -60.56 19.44
CA ALA A 373 24.26 -60.77 20.62
C ALA A 373 23.54 -59.52 21.17
N GLY A 374 22.29 -59.54 21.57
CA GLY A 374 21.32 -60.57 21.92
C GLY A 374 20.08 -59.85 22.52
N PRO A 375 19.02 -60.57 22.92
CA PRO A 375 17.64 -60.09 22.86
C PRO A 375 17.13 -59.45 24.17
N GLY A 376 16.15 -58.56 24.06
CA GLY A 376 15.46 -57.94 25.20
C GLY A 376 13.96 -57.80 24.96
N ARG A 377 13.20 -58.71 25.60
CA ARG A 377 11.75 -58.86 25.57
C ARG A 377 11.02 -57.85 26.49
N ARG A 378 9.77 -57.55 26.08
CA ARG A 378 8.50 -57.50 26.86
C ARG A 378 8.21 -56.35 27.85
N GLY A 379 6.93 -55.96 27.78
CA GLY A 379 6.06 -55.37 28.82
C GLY A 379 5.08 -54.42 28.14
N LEU A 380 3.89 -54.81 27.64
CA LEU A 380 2.70 -55.37 28.32
C LEU A 380 2.42 -54.72 29.68
N GLY A 381 1.35 -53.93 29.76
CA GLY A 381 0.84 -53.41 31.03
C GLY A 381 -0.30 -52.39 30.87
N PRO A 382 -1.57 -52.77 31.08
CA PRO A 382 -2.76 -51.98 30.71
C PRO A 382 -3.44 -51.27 31.90
N GLY A 383 -4.30 -50.29 31.57
CA GLY A 383 -5.72 -50.40 31.93
C GLY A 383 -6.29 -49.57 33.09
N ARG A 384 -7.53 -49.14 32.83
CA ARG A 384 -8.65 -48.80 33.73
C ARG A 384 -8.63 -47.43 34.43
N ALA A 385 -9.75 -46.82 34.80
CA ALA A 385 -11.17 -46.85 34.41
C ALA A 385 -11.91 -45.95 35.43
N ARG A 386 -12.96 -45.25 34.95
CA ARG A 386 -14.23 -44.93 35.64
C ARG A 386 -14.30 -43.97 36.84
N GLY A 387 -15.42 -43.21 36.81
CA GLY A 387 -16.11 -42.57 37.93
C GLY A 387 -16.22 -41.06 37.69
N GLY A 388 -17.35 -40.44 37.37
CA GLY A 388 -18.74 -40.72 37.76
C GLY A 388 -19.10 -39.84 38.97
N GLY A 389 -19.89 -38.79 38.78
CA GLY A 389 -20.44 -37.99 39.89
C GLY A 389 -20.85 -36.56 39.54
N GLU A 390 -21.97 -36.38 38.84
CA GLU A 390 -22.98 -35.37 39.21
C GLU A 390 -23.84 -35.97 40.35
N PRO A 391 -24.68 -35.24 41.12
CA PRO A 391 -25.23 -33.89 40.89
C PRO A 391 -25.24 -32.98 42.15
N SER A 392 -25.67 -31.72 42.04
CA SER A 392 -26.77 -31.19 42.86
C SER A 392 -27.01 -29.69 42.62
N GLU A 393 -28.29 -29.38 42.75
CA GLU A 393 -28.98 -28.12 42.57
C GLU A 393 -28.59 -27.07 43.62
N GLY A 394 -28.73 -25.79 43.26
CA GLY A 394 -28.64 -24.67 44.20
C GLY A 394 -29.02 -23.34 43.55
N ARG A 395 -30.31 -22.98 43.62
CA ARG A 395 -30.87 -21.66 43.26
C ARG A 395 -30.39 -20.55 44.22
N PRO A 396 -30.54 -19.26 43.83
CA PRO A 396 -29.78 -18.12 44.35
C PRO A 396 -30.51 -17.32 45.44
N PRO A 397 -29.81 -16.38 46.09
CA PRO A 397 -30.32 -15.05 46.42
C PRO A 397 -29.39 -13.99 45.80
N GLY A 398 -29.76 -12.77 45.46
CA GLY A 398 -30.86 -11.90 45.83
C GLY A 398 -30.29 -10.50 45.63
N ARG A 399 -30.94 -9.65 44.83
CA ARG A 399 -30.59 -8.22 44.71
C ARG A 399 -30.89 -7.52 46.03
N PRO A 400 -30.11 -6.52 46.43
CA PRO A 400 -30.63 -5.34 47.07
C PRO A 400 -30.76 -4.19 46.06
N SER A 401 -31.88 -3.50 46.17
CA SER A 401 -32.14 -2.19 45.60
C SER A 401 -31.39 -1.13 46.40
N GLU A 402 -30.79 -0.17 45.70
CA GLU A 402 -30.88 1.28 45.95
C GLU A 402 -30.45 2.03 44.69
#